data_AF-A0A9D5PMR3-F1
#
_entry.id   AF-A0A9D5PMR3-F1
#
_cell.length_a   1.000
_cell.length_b   1.000
_cell.length_c   1.000
_cell.angle_alpha   90.00
_cell.angle_beta   90.00
_cell.angle_gamma   90.00
#
_symmetry.space_group_name_H-M   'P 1'
#
loop_
_entity.id
_entity.type
_entity.pdbx_description
1 polymer ?
#
loop_
_entity_poly.entity_id
_entity_poly.type
_entity_poly.pdbx_seq_one_letter_code
_entity_poly.pdbx_strand_id
1 'polypeptide(L)' 'MKVTIIEDPNIKETEISIACEKMTNEINDIVSKISAVGLTVAGKKDEETFLIPIKEIFYFESV' A
#
# COMPACT_ATOMS: atom_id res chain seq x y z
N MET A 1 5.44 6.28 -18.50
CA MET A 1 5.88 5.35 -17.43
C MET A 1 6.09 3.96 -18.05
N LYS A 2 7.16 3.26 -17.71
CA LYS A 2 7.42 1.88 -18.16
C LYS A 2 7.50 1.00 -16.92
N VAL A 3 6.76 -0.10 -16.89
CA VAL A 3 6.74 -1.05 -15.78
C VAL A 3 7.51 -2.30 -16.18
N THR A 4 8.38 -2.77 -15.30
CA THR A 4 9.14 -4.02 -15.48
C THR A 4 8.91 -4.88 -14.24
N ILE A 5 8.54 -6.14 -14.47
CA ILE A 5 8.28 -7.13 -13.42
C ILE A 5 9.31 -8.24 -13.59
N ILE A 6 9.99 -8.60 -12.51
CA ILE A 6 10.96 -9.68 -12.47
C ILE A 6 10.54 -10.59 -11.32
N GLU A 7 10.25 -11.84 -11.64
CA GLU A 7 9.96 -12.87 -10.65
C GLU A 7 11.23 -13.71 -10.45
N ASP A 8 11.77 -13.71 -9.23
CA ASP A 8 12.93 -14.51 -8.85
C ASP A 8 12.67 -15.12 -7.45
N PRO A 9 12.70 -16.46 -7.32
CA PRO A 9 12.45 -17.14 -6.06
C PRO A 9 13.50 -16.87 -4.97
N ASN A 10 14.63 -16.26 -5.30
CA ASN A 10 15.70 -15.93 -4.35
C ASN A 10 15.57 -14.52 -3.74
N ILE A 11 14.65 -13.69 -4.23
CA ILE A 11 14.39 -12.35 -3.69
C ILE A 11 13.66 -12.50 -2.34
N LYS A 12 14.31 -12.06 -1.26
CA LYS A 12 13.78 -12.13 0.11
C LYS A 12 13.03 -10.88 0.54
N GLU A 13 13.29 -9.76 -0.13
CA GLU A 13 12.68 -8.46 0.16
C GLU A 13 12.29 -7.79 -1.15
N THR A 14 11.08 -7.25 -1.20
CA THR A 14 10.55 -6.56 -2.37
C THR A 14 10.89 -5.07 -2.28
N GLU A 15 11.80 -4.60 -3.14
CA GLU A 15 12.12 -3.18 -3.29
C GLU A 15 11.33 -2.58 -4.47
N ILE A 16 10.83 -1.35 -4.30
CA ILE A 16 10.24 -0.56 -5.38
C ILE A 16 11.08 0.70 -5.60
N SER A 17 11.73 0.78 -6.76
CA SER A 17 12.54 1.92 -7.19
C SER A 17 11.81 2.73 -8.29
N ILE A 18 11.53 4.01 -8.03
CA ILE A 18 10.84 4.92 -8.96
C ILE A 18 11.81 5.99 -9.46
N ALA A 19 12.19 5.92 -10.73
CA ALA A 19 13.00 6.94 -11.39
C ALA A 19 12.10 7.90 -12.20
N CYS A 20 12.22 9.20 -11.93
CA CYS A 20 11.48 10.25 -12.65
C CYS A 20 12.35 11.52 -12.81
N GLU A 21 12.06 12.32 -13.84
CA GLU A 21 12.78 13.58 -14.08
C GLU A 21 12.49 14.61 -12.98
N LYS A 22 11.25 14.62 -12.47
CA LYS A 22 10.81 15.48 -11.37
C LYS A 22 9.66 14.84 -10.60
N MET A 23 9.53 15.20 -9.33
CA MET A 23 8.35 14.84 -8.52
C MET A 23 7.14 15.65 -8.99
N THR A 24 6.20 14.99 -9.66
CA THR A 24 4.91 15.56 -10.05
C THR A 24 3.79 15.04 -9.15
N ASN A 25 2.62 15.67 -9.20
CA ASN A 25 1.42 15.17 -8.50
C ASN A 25 1.09 13.72 -8.89
N GLU A 26 1.26 13.37 -10.17
CA GLU A 26 1.07 12.00 -10.65
C GLU A 26 2.02 11.00 -9.98
N ILE A 27 3.30 11.37 -9.81
CA ILE A 27 4.27 10.52 -9.08
C ILE A 27 3.91 10.43 -7.59
N ASN A 28 3.48 11.53 -6.96
CA ASN A 28 3.03 11.53 -5.57
C ASN A 28 1.82 10.61 -5.34
N ASP A 29 0.86 10.60 -6.28
CA ASP A 29 -0.29 9.71 -6.22
C ASP A 29 0.11 8.23 -6.30
N ILE A 30 1.09 7.90 -7.14
CA ILE A 30 1.63 6.53 -7.27
C ILE A 30 2.30 6.10 -5.97
N VAL A 31 3.18 6.93 -5.41
CA VAL A 31 3.85 6.67 -4.13
C VAL A 31 2.81 6.45 -3.03
N SER A 32 1.82 7.33 -2.93
CA SER A 32 0.77 7.24 -1.90
C SER A 32 -0.02 5.94 -1.99
N LYS A 33 -0.37 5.51 -3.21
CA LYS A 33 -1.06 4.24 -3.43
C LYS A 33 -0.20 3.04 -3.06
N ILE A 34 1.10 3.06 -3.38
CA ILE A 34 2.04 1.99 -3.03
C ILE A 34 2.23 1.92 -1.50
N SER A 35 2.42 3.06 -0.83
CA SER A 35 2.58 3.12 0.62
C SER A 35 1.32 2.69 1.39
N ALA A 36 0.14 2.99 0.86
CA ALA A 36 -1.13 2.59 1.48
C ALA A 36 -1.38 1.07 1.45
N VAL A 37 -0.71 0.32 0.58
CA VAL A 37 -0.88 -1.15 0.48
C VAL A 37 -0.35 -1.86 1.74
N GLY A 38 0.50 -1.22 2.55
CA GLY A 38 1.07 -1.82 3.76
C GLY A 38 0.36 -1.47 5.08
N LEU A 39 -0.59 -0.53 5.10
CA LEU A 39 -1.21 -0.09 6.34
C LEU A 39 -2.54 -0.81 6.58
N THR A 40 -2.58 -1.61 7.64
CA THR A 40 -3.79 -2.29 8.12
C THR A 40 -4.16 -1.81 9.52
N VAL A 41 -5.47 -1.78 9.81
CA VAL A 41 -6.01 -1.54 11.15
C VAL A 41 -6.57 -2.86 11.66
N ALA A 42 -6.23 -3.22 12.91
CA ALA A 42 -6.83 -4.34 13.60
C ALA A 42 -8.18 -3.93 14.20
N GLY A 43 -9.27 -4.56 13.77
CA GLY A 43 -10.61 -4.39 14.32
C GLY A 43 -11.12 -5.69 14.94
N LYS A 44 -11.86 -5.62 16.04
CA LYS A 44 -12.49 -6.80 16.66
C LYS A 44 -13.99 -6.79 16.39
N LYS A 45 -14.53 -7.92 15.90
CA LYS A 45 -15.97 -8.13 15.71
C LYS A 45 -16.31 -9.56 16.10
N ASP A 46 -17.35 -9.73 16.92
CA ASP A 46 -17.84 -11.06 17.35
C ASP A 46 -16.72 -11.97 17.89
N GLU A 47 -15.89 -11.41 18.78
CA GLU A 47 -14.70 -12.07 19.37
C GLU A 47 -13.52 -12.33 18.41
N GLU A 48 -13.69 -12.13 17.10
CA GLU A 48 -12.64 -12.31 16.08
C GLU A 48 -11.91 -11.02 15.74
N THR A 49 -10.61 -11.13 15.42
CA THR A 49 -9.76 -10.00 15.01
C THR A 49 -9.54 -10.01 13.51
N PHE A 50 -9.84 -8.89 12.87
CA PHE A 50 -9.69 -8.67 11.44
C PHE A 50 -8.61 -7.62 11.18
N LEU A 51 -7.76 -7.88 10.19
CA LEU A 51 -6.83 -6.87 9.66
C LEU A 51 -7.44 -6.26 8.40
N ILE A 52 -7.82 -4.99 8.47
CA ILE A 52 -8.49 -4.28 7.39
C ILE A 52 -7.50 -3.29 6.76
N PRO A 53 -7.22 -3.36 5.45
CA PRO A 53 -6.42 -2.35 4.76
C PRO A 53 -7.06 -0.97 4.91
N ILE A 54 -6.28 0.06 5.26
CA ILE A 54 -6.81 1.42 5.47
C ILE A 54 -7.56 1.93 4.24
N LYS A 55 -7.10 1.58 3.03
CA LYS A 55 -7.74 1.95 1.76
C LYS A 55 -9.19 1.41 1.61
N GLU A 56 -9.57 0.41 2.37
CA GLU A 56 -10.91 -0.22 2.34
C GLU A 56 -11.84 0.35 3.41
N ILE A 57 -11.34 1.25 4.27
CA ILE A 57 -12.14 1.91 5.30
C ILE A 57 -12.72 3.21 4.75
N PHE A 58 -14.02 3.20 4.46
CA PHE A 58 -14.74 4.36 3.92
C PHE A 58 -15.25 5.32 4.99
N TYR A 59 -15.37 4.86 6.23
CA TYR A 59 -15.93 5.62 7.34
C TYR A 59 -15.34 5.16 8.68
N PHE A 60 -14.94 6.12 9.51
CA PHE A 60 -14.57 5.91 10.91
C PHE A 60 -15.54 6.71 11.79
N GLU A 61 -16.29 6.02 12.64
CA GLU A 61 -17.04 6.64 13.72
C GLU A 61 -16.32 6.37 15.03
N SER A 62 -15.82 7.42 15.69
CA SER A 62 -15.34 7.31 17.06
C SER A 62 -16.51 7.58 18.00
N VAL A 63 -16.80 6.63 18.89
CA VAL A 63 -17.77 6.79 19.98
C VAL A 63 -17.07 7.34 21.22
#